data_AF-A0A6G8CC32-F1
#
_entry.id   AF-A0A6G8CC32-F1
#
_cell.length_a   1.000
_cell.length_b   1.000
_cell.length_c   1.000
_cell.angle_alpha   90.00
_cell.angle_beta   90.00
_cell.angle_gamma   90.00
#
_symmetry.space_group_name_H-M   'P 1'
#
loop_
_entity.id
_entity.type
_entity.pdbx_description
1 polymer ?
#
loop_
_entity_poly.entity_id
_entity_poly.type
_entity_poly.pdbx_seq_one_letter_code
_entity_poly.pdbx_strand_id
1 'polypeptide(L)'
;MSFSLLFAMLFATLLLALPDPADALPLLNRSREMLAERGMGVLGAWALLNLVVSGYFVMHTDKRTEWHYFHQMNVGWNMVNVALAVYGILNAHPNQVAGMTLADSLTAQFNFEKILLFNAGLDVAYVATGSWLRARALSTDRRPERLVGFGRSLWVQGAFLLGFDVCFYFIYHQFASQLLALLG
;
A
#
# COMPACT_ATOMS: atom_id res chain seq x y z
N MET A 1 -43.10 12.17 27.82
CA MET A 1 -41.64 12.04 27.68
C MET A 1 -41.36 11.93 26.19
N SER A 2 -40.69 12.93 25.60
CA SER A 2 -40.59 13.10 24.15
C SER A 2 -39.79 11.98 23.51
N PHE A 3 -40.23 11.48 22.34
CA PHE A 3 -39.57 10.44 21.53
C PHE A 3 -38.07 10.73 21.29
N SER A 4 -37.70 12.02 21.24
CA SER A 4 -36.33 12.52 21.10
C SER A 4 -35.41 12.18 22.28
N LEU A 5 -35.93 12.09 23.51
CA LEU A 5 -35.15 11.74 24.71
C LEU A 5 -34.86 10.23 24.78
N LEU A 6 -35.81 9.41 24.33
CA LEU A 6 -35.64 7.96 24.21
C LEU A 6 -34.62 7.60 23.11
N PHE A 7 -34.65 8.30 21.98
CA PHE A 7 -33.67 8.11 20.90
C PHE A 7 -32.25 8.54 21.31
N ALA A 8 -32.12 9.67 22.01
CA ALA A 8 -30.83 10.16 22.53
C ALA A 8 -30.24 9.22 23.61
N MET A 9 -31.09 8.67 24.50
CA MET A 9 -30.65 7.66 25.47
C MET A 9 -30.27 6.34 24.81
N LEU A 10 -31.04 5.87 23.82
CA LEU A 10 -30.74 4.63 23.08
C LEU A 10 -29.40 4.74 22.31
N PHE A 11 -29.14 5.91 21.72
CA PHE A 11 -27.90 6.23 21.02
C PHE A 11 -26.71 6.36 21.99
N ALA A 12 -26.92 6.93 23.18
CA ALA A 12 -25.90 7.00 24.23
C ALA A 12 -25.59 5.63 24.85
N THR A 13 -26.59 4.76 25.04
CA THR A 13 -26.38 3.38 25.50
C THR A 13 -25.70 2.50 24.45
N LEU A 14 -25.91 2.78 23.15
CA LEU A 14 -25.22 2.09 22.06
C LEU A 14 -23.75 2.54 21.92
N LEU A 15 -23.44 3.79 22.30
CA LEU A 15 -22.07 4.29 22.40
C LEU A 15 -21.33 3.86 23.68
N LEU A 16 -22.04 3.46 24.74
CA LEU A 16 -21.47 3.02 26.03
C LEU A 16 -21.32 1.50 26.15
N ALA A 17 -21.78 0.72 25.16
CA ALA A 17 -21.37 -0.66 25.02
C ALA A 17 -19.91 -0.69 24.55
N LEU A 18 -18.99 -0.51 25.50
CA LEU A 18 -17.59 -0.85 25.27
C LEU A 18 -17.57 -2.31 24.79
N PRO A 19 -16.90 -2.62 23.66
CA PRO A 19 -16.73 -4.00 23.25
C PRO A 19 -16.25 -4.81 24.45
N ASP A 20 -16.84 -5.99 24.66
CA ASP A 20 -16.34 -6.92 25.67
C ASP A 20 -14.82 -7.08 25.42
N PRO A 21 -13.96 -7.01 26.45
CA PRO A 21 -12.53 -7.31 26.30
C PRO A 21 -12.27 -8.63 25.53
N ALA A 22 -13.20 -9.59 25.62
CA ALA A 22 -13.17 -10.83 24.85
C ALA A 22 -13.36 -10.63 23.33
N ASP A 23 -14.11 -9.62 22.90
CA ASP A 23 -14.38 -9.29 21.49
C ASP A 23 -13.39 -8.26 20.90
N ALA A 24 -12.59 -7.61 21.76
CA ALA A 24 -11.64 -6.58 21.35
C ALA A 24 -10.56 -7.13 20.39
N LEU A 25 -9.95 -8.27 20.72
CA LEU A 25 -8.87 -8.84 19.90
C LEU A 25 -9.35 -9.29 18.50
N PRO A 26 -10.45 -10.08 18.35
CA PRO A 26 -10.99 -10.40 17.04
C PRO A 26 -11.37 -9.18 16.20
N LEU A 27 -11.93 -8.13 16.83
CA LEU A 27 -12.28 -6.89 16.13
C LEU A 27 -11.05 -6.13 15.63
N LEU A 28 -9.99 -6.06 16.44
CA LEU A 28 -8.71 -5.45 16.04
C LEU A 28 -8.05 -6.23 14.90
N ASN A 29 -8.05 -7.56 14.98
CA ASN A 29 -7.50 -8.42 13.93
C ASN A 29 -8.29 -8.25 12.62
N ARG A 30 -9.62 -8.23 12.69
CA ARG A 30 -10.46 -7.98 11.52
C ARG A 30 -10.17 -6.61 10.89
N SER A 31 -10.04 -5.59 11.73
CA SER A 31 -9.80 -4.22 11.28
C SER A 31 -8.45 -4.06 10.59
N ARG A 32 -7.38 -4.68 11.11
CA ARG A 32 -6.06 -4.63 10.47
C ARG A 32 -6.04 -5.37 9.13
N GLU A 33 -6.67 -6.55 9.07
CA GLU A 33 -6.76 -7.34 7.83
C GLU A 33 -7.60 -6.63 6.77
N MET A 34 -8.72 -5.99 7.15
CA MET A 34 -9.50 -5.17 6.24
C MET A 34 -8.71 -3.97 5.73
N LEU A 35 -7.86 -3.37 6.56
CA LEU A 35 -6.99 -2.28 6.13
C LEU A 35 -5.91 -2.80 5.16
N ALA A 36 -5.30 -3.96 5.45
CA ALA A 36 -4.37 -4.67 4.56
C ALA A 36 -4.98 -4.89 3.17
N GLU A 37 -6.17 -5.50 3.13
CA GLU A 37 -6.92 -5.77 1.91
C GLU A 37 -7.24 -4.50 1.12
N ARG A 38 -7.76 -3.46 1.78
CA ARG A 38 -8.08 -2.17 1.15
C ARG A 38 -6.85 -1.47 0.60
N GLY A 39 -5.73 -1.52 1.33
CA GLY A 39 -4.45 -1.00 0.86
C GLY A 39 -4.02 -1.67 -0.44
N MET A 40 -4.12 -3.00 -0.51
CA MET A 40 -3.84 -3.75 -1.75
C MET A 40 -4.82 -3.39 -2.88
N GLY A 41 -6.09 -3.12 -2.57
CA GLY A 41 -7.07 -2.59 -3.52
C GLY A 41 -6.66 -1.23 -4.11
N VAL A 42 -6.17 -0.30 -3.28
CA VAL A 42 -5.66 1.00 -3.73
C VAL A 42 -4.42 0.84 -4.63
N LEU A 43 -3.46 0.01 -4.22
CA LEU A 43 -2.28 -0.31 -5.03
C LEU A 43 -2.67 -0.93 -6.37
N GLY A 44 -3.60 -1.88 -6.36
CA GLY A 44 -4.11 -2.54 -7.56
C GLY A 44 -4.82 -1.57 -8.51
N ALA A 45 -5.65 -0.68 -8.00
CA ALA A 45 -6.33 0.34 -8.80
C ALA A 45 -5.34 1.31 -9.46
N TRP A 46 -4.35 1.81 -8.70
CA TRP A 46 -3.26 2.62 -9.24
C TRP A 46 -2.50 1.89 -10.33
N ALA A 47 -2.16 0.61 -10.09
CA ALA A 47 -1.38 -0.19 -11.01
C ALA A 47 -2.13 -0.49 -12.31
N LEU A 48 -3.40 -0.90 -12.23
CA LEU A 48 -4.23 -1.16 -13.40
C LEU A 48 -4.45 0.10 -14.25
N LEU A 49 -4.72 1.24 -13.62
CA LEU A 49 -4.86 2.51 -14.35
C LEU A 49 -3.58 2.86 -15.10
N ASN A 50 -2.42 2.78 -14.43
CA ASN A 50 -1.14 3.07 -15.06
C ASN A 50 -0.78 2.05 -16.15
N LEU A 51 -1.16 0.77 -15.98
CA LEU A 51 -0.93 -0.27 -16.97
C LEU A 51 -1.75 -0.02 -18.24
N VAL A 52 -3.03 0.35 -18.12
CA VAL A 52 -3.90 0.69 -19.25
C VAL A 52 -3.39 1.95 -19.96
N VAL A 53 -3.13 3.02 -19.20
CA VAL A 53 -2.68 4.31 -19.75
C VAL A 53 -1.31 4.17 -20.42
N SER A 54 -0.33 3.57 -19.73
CA SER A 54 1.01 3.41 -20.28
C SER A 54 1.06 2.34 -21.38
N GLY A 55 0.21 1.32 -21.31
CA GLY A 55 0.05 0.33 -22.38
C GLY A 55 -0.48 0.96 -23.67
N TYR A 56 -1.42 1.91 -23.57
CA TYR A 56 -1.85 2.70 -24.71
C TYR A 56 -0.69 3.57 -25.25
N PHE A 57 -0.07 4.38 -24.39
CA PHE A 57 0.94 5.34 -24.85
C PHE A 57 2.24 4.69 -25.36
N VAL A 58 2.69 3.56 -24.80
CA VAL A 58 3.90 2.88 -25.30
C VAL A 58 3.74 2.43 -26.76
N MET A 59 2.51 2.11 -27.17
CA MET A 59 2.18 1.71 -28.55
C MET A 59 2.05 2.90 -29.50
N HIS A 60 1.80 4.10 -28.97
CA HIS A 60 1.51 5.32 -29.76
C HIS A 60 2.60 6.39 -29.68
N THR A 61 3.70 6.13 -28.96
CA THR A 61 4.80 7.08 -28.79
C THR A 61 6.04 6.63 -29.58
N ASP A 62 6.72 7.58 -30.23
CA ASP A 62 7.94 7.31 -31.01
C ASP A 62 9.07 6.75 -30.11
N LYS A 63 9.63 5.61 -30.52
CA LYS A 63 10.71 4.87 -29.84
C LYS A 63 12.02 5.66 -29.69
N ARG A 64 12.16 6.80 -30.35
CA ARG A 64 13.30 7.74 -30.25
C ARG A 64 13.12 8.79 -29.15
N THR A 65 12.01 8.74 -28.41
CA THR A 65 11.67 9.73 -27.38
C THR A 65 11.72 9.14 -25.97
N GLU A 66 11.97 10.00 -24.97
CA GLU A 66 11.94 9.58 -23.56
C GLU A 66 10.58 9.02 -23.15
N TRP A 67 9.49 9.53 -23.75
CA TRP A 67 8.12 9.18 -23.38
C TRP A 67 7.78 7.73 -23.71
N HIS A 68 8.29 7.20 -24.83
CA HIS A 68 8.11 5.79 -25.15
C HIS A 68 8.69 4.90 -24.04
N TYR A 69 9.90 5.21 -23.58
CA TYR A 69 10.57 4.42 -22.55
C TYR A 69 10.00 4.66 -21.15
N PHE A 70 9.51 5.87 -20.84
CA PHE A 70 8.75 6.13 -19.62
C PHE A 70 7.52 5.21 -19.53
N HIS A 71 6.71 5.16 -20.59
CA HIS A 71 5.53 4.28 -20.62
C HIS A 71 5.89 2.79 -20.67
N GLN A 72 6.95 2.41 -21.39
CA GLN A 72 7.45 1.04 -21.39
C GLN A 72 7.84 0.57 -19.98
N MET A 73 8.58 1.39 -19.23
CA MET A 73 8.97 1.07 -17.86
C MET A 73 7.76 1.03 -16.92
N ASN A 74 6.83 1.98 -17.07
CA ASN A 74 5.58 1.97 -16.31
C ASN A 74 4.78 0.68 -16.54
N VAL A 75 4.70 0.17 -17.77
CA VAL A 75 4.02 -1.13 -18.04
C VAL A 75 4.67 -2.23 -17.21
N GLY A 76 6.00 -2.38 -17.30
CA GLY A 76 6.72 -3.41 -16.55
C GLY A 76 6.54 -3.29 -15.03
N TRP A 77 6.66 -2.07 -14.49
CA TRP A 77 6.51 -1.85 -13.05
C TRP A 77 5.09 -2.10 -12.54
N ASN A 78 4.07 -1.68 -13.31
CA ASN A 78 2.69 -1.87 -12.91
C ASN A 78 2.23 -3.32 -13.06
N MET A 79 2.85 -4.13 -13.93
CA MET A 79 2.65 -5.59 -13.90
C MET A 79 3.09 -6.19 -12.56
N VAL A 80 4.25 -5.77 -12.03
CA VAL A 80 4.71 -6.20 -10.71
C VAL A 80 3.74 -5.76 -9.62
N ASN A 81 3.31 -4.49 -9.64
CA ASN A 81 2.36 -3.98 -8.65
C ASN A 81 0.99 -4.67 -8.69
N VAL A 82 0.47 -5.00 -9.89
CA VAL A 82 -0.76 -5.79 -10.02
C VAL A 82 -0.58 -7.18 -9.41
N ALA A 83 0.53 -7.85 -9.68
CA ALA A 83 0.81 -9.17 -9.11
C ALA A 83 0.89 -9.12 -7.58
N LEU A 84 1.58 -8.10 -7.02
CA LEU A 84 1.64 -7.87 -5.57
C LEU A 84 0.26 -7.58 -4.98
N ALA A 85 -0.54 -6.73 -5.61
CA ALA A 85 -1.89 -6.41 -5.15
C ALA A 85 -2.81 -7.64 -5.14
N VAL A 86 -2.78 -8.43 -6.22
CA VAL A 86 -3.56 -9.69 -6.29
C VAL A 86 -3.10 -10.66 -5.21
N TYR A 87 -1.80 -10.88 -5.07
CA TYR A 87 -1.26 -11.74 -4.03
C TYR A 87 -1.67 -11.24 -2.63
N GLY A 88 -1.56 -9.94 -2.36
CA GLY A 88 -1.94 -9.34 -1.08
C GLY A 88 -3.44 -9.49 -0.78
N ILE A 89 -4.32 -9.28 -1.76
CA ILE A 89 -5.77 -9.49 -1.60
C ILE A 89 -6.07 -10.96 -1.31
N LEU A 90 -5.43 -11.91 -2.02
CA LEU A 90 -5.66 -13.33 -1.83
C LEU A 90 -5.16 -13.85 -0.47
N ASN A 91 -4.14 -13.22 0.10
CA ASN A 91 -3.61 -13.57 1.44
C ASN A 91 -4.27 -12.77 2.57
N ALA A 92 -5.09 -11.75 2.25
CA ALA A 92 -5.86 -11.04 3.26
C ALA A 92 -7.04 -11.92 3.69
N HIS A 93 -7.16 -12.13 5.01
CA HIS A 93 -8.17 -13.04 5.57
C HIS A 93 -8.96 -12.38 6.70
N PRO A 94 -9.64 -11.24 6.46
CA PRO A 94 -10.31 -10.47 7.51
C PRO A 94 -11.45 -11.22 8.21
N ASN A 95 -12.01 -12.25 7.56
CA ASN A 95 -13.09 -13.06 8.13
C ASN A 95 -12.58 -14.35 8.80
N GLN A 96 -11.27 -14.63 8.78
CA GLN A 96 -10.66 -15.83 9.39
C GLN A 96 -9.71 -15.48 10.55
N VAL A 97 -9.99 -14.37 11.24
CA VAL A 97 -9.19 -13.92 12.39
C VAL A 97 -9.60 -14.57 13.72
N ALA A 98 -10.67 -15.37 13.70
CA ALA A 98 -11.16 -16.08 14.88
C ALA A 98 -10.13 -17.13 15.33
N GLY A 99 -9.76 -17.09 16.61
CA GLY A 99 -8.79 -18.02 17.20
C GLY A 99 -7.33 -17.55 17.16
N MET A 100 -7.02 -16.40 16.56
CA MET A 100 -5.68 -15.80 16.70
C MET A 100 -5.41 -15.41 18.15
N THR A 101 -4.28 -15.85 18.69
CA THR A 101 -3.85 -15.39 20.02
C THR A 101 -3.33 -13.95 19.95
N LEU A 102 -3.24 -13.28 21.10
CA LEU A 102 -2.62 -11.95 21.18
C LEU A 102 -1.16 -11.96 20.71
N ALA A 103 -0.43 -13.03 21.05
CA ALA A 103 0.97 -13.21 20.63
C ALA A 103 1.07 -13.32 19.10
N ASP A 104 0.25 -14.17 18.46
CA ASP A 104 0.21 -14.31 17.00
C ASP A 104 -0.15 -12.98 16.33
N SER A 105 -1.09 -12.25 16.93
CA SER A 105 -1.55 -10.94 16.45
C SER A 105 -0.46 -9.89 16.48
N LEU A 106 0.33 -9.82 17.56
CA LEU A 106 1.50 -8.94 17.69
C LEU A 106 2.61 -9.34 16.71
N THR A 107 2.88 -10.63 16.56
CA THR A 107 3.85 -11.13 15.58
C THR A 107 3.45 -10.74 14.16
N ALA A 108 2.19 -10.96 13.78
CA ALA A 108 1.66 -10.59 12.46
C ALA A 108 1.73 -9.07 12.24
N GLN A 109 1.32 -8.27 13.24
CA GLN A 109 1.39 -6.81 13.22
C GLN A 109 2.81 -6.32 12.91
N PHE A 110 3.79 -6.73 13.71
CA PHE A 110 5.17 -6.25 13.55
C PHE A 110 5.88 -6.84 12.32
N ASN A 111 5.50 -8.03 11.87
CA ASN A 111 6.04 -8.58 10.62
C ASN A 111 5.54 -7.78 9.41
N PHE A 112 4.26 -7.43 9.38
CA PHE A 112 3.72 -6.59 8.31
C PHE A 112 4.34 -5.18 8.31
N GLU A 113 4.50 -4.56 9.50
CA GLU A 113 5.20 -3.28 9.65
C GLU A 113 6.64 -3.33 9.11
N LYS A 114 7.39 -4.40 9.41
CA LYS A 114 8.74 -4.59 8.86
C LYS A 114 8.74 -4.70 7.34
N ILE A 115 7.77 -5.39 6.75
CA ILE A 115 7.62 -5.50 5.29
C ILE A 115 7.40 -4.11 4.68
N LEU A 116 6.51 -3.29 5.26
CA LEU A 116 6.26 -1.92 4.80
C LEU A 116 7.51 -1.05 4.89
N LEU A 117 8.24 -1.09 6.01
CA LEU A 117 9.48 -0.33 6.18
C LEU A 117 10.59 -0.80 5.22
N PHE A 118 10.67 -2.11 4.97
CA PHE A 118 11.61 -2.65 4.00
C PHE A 118 11.29 -2.18 2.58
N ASN A 119 10.02 -2.22 2.17
CA ASN A 119 9.59 -1.70 0.86
C ASN A 119 9.82 -0.19 0.74
N ALA A 120 9.52 0.60 1.77
CA ALA A 120 9.85 2.03 1.78
C ALA A 120 11.36 2.27 1.55
N GLY A 121 12.22 1.41 2.10
CA GLY A 121 13.65 1.42 1.81
C GLY A 121 13.98 1.10 0.34
N LEU A 122 13.31 0.11 -0.25
CA LEU A 122 13.44 -0.20 -1.67
C LEU A 122 12.96 0.97 -2.55
N ASP A 123 11.91 1.69 -2.15
CA ASP A 123 11.38 2.82 -2.91
C ASP A 123 12.36 3.99 -2.97
N VAL A 124 13.04 4.27 -1.87
CA VAL A 124 14.18 5.20 -1.86
C VAL A 124 15.26 4.74 -2.84
N ALA A 125 15.57 3.44 -2.87
CA ALA A 125 16.53 2.89 -3.81
C ALA A 125 16.06 3.00 -5.28
N TYR A 126 14.75 2.87 -5.55
CA TYR A 126 14.19 3.08 -6.90
C TYR A 126 14.32 4.53 -7.34
N VAL A 127 13.97 5.50 -6.50
CA VAL A 127 14.13 6.93 -6.80
C VAL A 127 15.60 7.28 -7.04
N ALA A 128 16.50 6.77 -6.18
CA ALA A 128 17.94 6.97 -6.33
C ALA A 128 18.46 6.35 -7.64
N THR A 129 18.00 5.14 -7.98
CA THR A 129 18.31 4.48 -9.25
C THR A 129 17.81 5.30 -10.44
N GLY A 130 16.62 5.91 -10.33
CA GLY A 130 16.10 6.82 -11.35
C GLY A 130 17.02 8.03 -11.59
N SER A 131 17.52 8.63 -10.51
CA SER A 131 18.50 9.73 -10.59
C SER A 131 19.81 9.28 -11.22
N TRP A 132 20.31 8.10 -10.84
CA TRP A 132 21.51 7.50 -11.41
C TRP A 132 21.36 7.23 -12.91
N LEU A 133 20.24 6.67 -13.38
CA LEU A 133 19.97 6.45 -14.80
C LEU A 133 20.00 7.74 -15.60
N ARG A 134 19.38 8.81 -15.08
CA ARG A 134 19.37 10.13 -15.74
C ARG A 134 20.77 10.75 -15.78
N ALA A 135 21.56 10.63 -14.71
CA ALA A 135 22.95 11.08 -14.72
C ALA A 135 23.78 10.28 -15.73
N ARG A 136 23.59 8.96 -15.80
CA ARG A 136 24.28 8.10 -16.77
C ARG A 136 23.93 8.46 -18.21
N ALA A 137 22.70 8.92 -18.48
CA ALA A 137 22.26 9.34 -19.81
C ALA A 137 23.10 10.47 -20.41
N LEU A 138 23.73 11.32 -19.59
CA LEU A 138 24.60 12.41 -20.04
C LEU A 138 25.94 11.93 -20.63
N SER A 139 26.31 10.67 -20.39
CA SER A 139 27.62 10.11 -20.71
C SER A 139 27.54 8.91 -21.66
N THR A 140 26.41 8.73 -22.35
CA THR A 140 26.24 7.62 -23.29
C THR A 140 25.65 8.07 -24.61
N ASP A 141 26.23 7.56 -25.69
CA ASP A 141 25.71 7.74 -27.05
C ASP A 141 24.67 6.66 -27.43
N ARG A 142 24.51 5.64 -26.58
CA ARG A 142 23.62 4.50 -26.85
C ARG A 142 22.27 4.68 -26.16
N ARG A 143 21.32 5.27 -26.90
CA ARG A 143 19.92 5.47 -26.47
C ARG A 143 19.79 6.23 -25.14
N PRO A 144 20.34 7.44 -25.02
CA PRO A 144 20.19 8.26 -23.81
C PRO A 144 18.72 8.49 -23.43
N GLU A 145 17.82 8.61 -24.41
CA GLU A 145 16.38 8.77 -24.21
C GLU A 145 15.74 7.62 -23.41
N ARG A 146 16.27 6.39 -23.52
CA ARG A 146 15.80 5.24 -22.74
C ARG A 146 16.13 5.38 -21.27
N LEU A 147 17.36 5.78 -20.97
CA LEU A 147 17.80 5.97 -19.58
C LEU A 147 17.04 7.11 -18.93
N VAL A 148 16.78 8.20 -19.67
CA VAL A 148 15.97 9.31 -19.18
C VAL A 148 14.52 8.88 -18.92
N GLY A 149 13.88 8.18 -19.87
CA GLY A 149 12.52 7.69 -19.73
C GLY A 149 12.36 6.71 -18.56
N PHE A 150 13.26 5.73 -18.44
CA PHE A 150 13.27 4.78 -17.32
C PHE A 150 13.53 5.48 -15.98
N GLY A 151 14.47 6.42 -15.95
CA GLY A 151 14.75 7.18 -14.73
C GLY A 151 13.57 8.03 -14.28
N ARG A 152 12.85 8.64 -15.23
CA ARG A 152 11.60 9.37 -14.96
C ARG A 152 10.50 8.45 -14.42
N SER A 153 10.38 7.24 -14.96
CA SER A 153 9.42 6.23 -14.48
C SER A 153 9.73 5.84 -13.03
N LEU A 154 10.99 5.55 -12.72
CA LEU A 154 11.40 5.20 -11.35
C LEU A 154 11.19 6.34 -10.35
N TRP A 155 11.34 7.61 -10.75
CA TRP A 155 10.96 8.72 -9.88
C TRP A 155 9.47 8.73 -9.55
N VAL A 156 8.60 8.62 -10.56
CA VAL A 156 7.15 8.67 -10.36
C VAL A 156 6.66 7.46 -9.57
N GLN A 157 7.05 6.26 -9.99
CA GLN A 157 6.61 5.02 -9.35
C GLN A 157 7.21 4.86 -7.96
N GLY A 158 8.51 5.12 -7.80
CA GLY A 158 9.18 5.04 -6.50
C GLY A 158 8.65 6.08 -5.52
N ALA A 159 8.38 7.32 -5.95
CA ALA A 159 7.79 8.33 -5.06
C ALA A 159 6.36 7.98 -4.63
N PHE A 160 5.56 7.43 -5.55
CA PHE A 160 4.22 6.94 -5.21
C PHE A 160 4.28 5.80 -4.19
N LEU A 161 5.09 4.77 -4.44
CA LEU A 161 5.22 3.61 -3.56
C LEU A 161 5.76 4.01 -2.19
N LEU A 162 6.78 4.88 -2.14
CA LEU A 162 7.31 5.40 -0.88
C LEU A 162 6.22 6.11 -0.07
N GLY A 163 5.46 6.98 -0.72
CA GLY A 163 4.34 7.68 -0.07
C GLY A 163 3.28 6.69 0.41
N PHE A 164 2.93 5.71 -0.41
CA PHE A 164 1.97 4.66 -0.08
C PHE A 164 2.43 3.86 1.14
N ASP A 165 3.63 3.29 1.14
CA ASP A 165 4.13 2.42 2.21
C ASP A 165 4.35 3.18 3.51
N VAL A 166 4.86 4.42 3.46
CA VAL A 166 5.04 5.25 4.66
C VAL A 166 3.70 5.64 5.26
N CYS A 167 2.73 6.11 4.45
CA CYS A 167 1.40 6.43 4.94
C CYS A 167 0.71 5.18 5.51
N PHE A 168 0.83 4.04 4.82
CA PHE A 168 0.25 2.79 5.26
C PHE A 168 0.88 2.34 6.57
N TYR A 169 2.20 2.39 6.71
CA TYR A 169 2.89 2.09 7.96
C TYR A 169 2.33 2.90 9.13
N PHE A 170 2.19 4.22 8.99
CA PHE A 170 1.68 5.05 10.09
C PHE A 170 0.23 4.77 10.46
N ILE A 171 -0.65 4.51 9.48
CA ILE A 171 -2.05 4.16 9.75
C ILE A 171 -2.13 2.77 10.40
N TYR A 172 -1.40 1.79 9.84
CA TYR A 172 -1.39 0.41 10.32
C TYR A 172 -0.77 0.29 11.73
N HIS A 173 0.27 1.08 12.02
CA HIS A 173 0.96 1.09 13.31
C HIS A 173 0.06 1.52 14.48
N GLN A 174 -1.05 2.22 14.22
CA GLN A 174 -2.03 2.54 15.26
C GLN A 174 -2.58 1.27 15.94
N PHE A 175 -2.66 0.15 15.23
CA PHE A 175 -3.08 -1.13 15.80
C PHE A 175 -2.06 -1.74 16.77
N ALA A 176 -0.76 -1.43 16.63
CA ALA A 176 0.26 -1.93 17.54
C ALA A 176 0.02 -1.43 18.98
N SER A 177 -0.26 -0.14 19.14
CA SER A 177 -0.61 0.43 20.46
C SER A 177 -1.86 -0.21 21.08
N GLN A 178 -2.88 -0.47 20.25
CA GLN A 178 -4.13 -1.08 20.68
C GLN A 178 -3.94 -2.54 21.09
N LEU A 179 -3.08 -3.29 20.38
CA LEU A 179 -2.73 -4.66 20.75
C LEU A 179 -1.90 -4.72 22.03
N LEU A 180 -0.91 -3.84 22.18
CA LEU A 180 -0.06 -3.81 23.38
C LEU A 180 -0.86 -3.46 24.63
N ALA A 181 -1.91 -2.63 24.51
CA ALA A 181 -2.82 -2.32 25.61
C ALA A 181 -3.59 -3.56 26.13
N LEU A 182 -3.68 -4.64 25.35
CA LEU A 182 -4.31 -5.90 25.79
C LEU A 182 -3.39 -6.76 26.65
N LEU A 183 -2.11 -6.38 26.84
CA LEU A 183 -1.17 -7.10 27.70
C LEU A 183 -1.37 -6.84 29.21
N GLY A 184 -2.12 -5.80 29.58
CA GLY A 184 -2.32 -5.35 30.97
C GLY A 184 -1.55 -4.09 31.31
#